data_AF-A0A1Q3BQI4-F1
#
_entry.id   AF-A0A1Q3BQI4-F1
#
_cell.length_a   1.000
_cell.length_b   1.000
_cell.length_c   1.000
_cell.angle_alpha   90.00
_cell.angle_beta   90.00
_cell.angle_gamma   90.00
#
_symmetry.space_group_name_H-M   'P 1'
#
loop_
_entity.id
_entity.type
_entity.pdbx_description
1 polymer ?
#
loop_
_entity_poly.entity_id
_entity_poly.type
_entity_poly.pdbx_seq_one_letter_code
_entity_poly.pdbx_strand_id
1 'polypeptide(L)'
;MATFSHFNHNISQSINKPLSFDGNNYSYWKTRMIIFIQSIDYQLWNTITNGPKIPSKIVDGQRVLNIKSEYNDHDYKLFQLNAKAKHVIFCALSPSEFKSLIS
;
A
#
# COMPACT_ATOMS: atom_id res chain seq x y z
N MET A 1 -12.36 38.39 22.72
CA MET A 1 -10.93 38.11 22.96
C MET A 1 -10.79 36.64 23.32
N ALA A 2 -10.63 35.78 22.32
CA ALA A 2 -10.38 34.35 22.51
C ALA A 2 -8.98 34.07 21.95
N THR A 3 -8.11 33.54 22.80
CA THR A 3 -6.70 33.31 22.52
C THR A 3 -6.53 32.16 21.53
N PHE A 4 -6.05 32.48 20.33
CA PHE A 4 -5.55 31.51 19.37
C PHE A 4 -4.22 30.94 19.88
N SER A 5 -4.24 29.76 20.50
CA SER A 5 -3.02 29.00 20.76
C SER A 5 -2.56 28.29 19.48
N HIS A 6 -1.75 29.01 18.71
CA HIS A 6 -0.55 28.53 18.00
C HIS A 6 -0.54 27.06 17.52
N PHE A 7 -1.28 26.77 16.44
CA PHE A 7 -0.96 25.63 15.57
C PHE A 7 0.10 26.07 14.56
N ASN A 8 1.36 25.95 14.92
CA ASN A 8 2.47 26.01 13.97
C ASN A 8 3.53 24.98 14.35
N HIS A 9 3.48 23.82 13.71
CA HIS A 9 4.70 23.19 13.25
C HIS A 9 4.45 22.62 11.86
N ASN A 10 5.11 23.25 10.89
CA ASN A 10 5.23 22.88 9.49
C ASN A 10 4.98 21.39 9.22
N ILE A 11 3.80 21.05 8.73
CA ILE A 11 3.60 19.80 8.00
C ILE A 11 3.50 20.17 6.52
N SER A 12 4.66 20.49 5.94
CA SER A 12 4.90 20.08 4.56
C SER A 12 4.95 18.55 4.58
N GLN A 13 3.78 17.91 4.63
CA GLN A 13 3.67 16.48 4.38
C GLN A 13 3.98 16.34 2.90
N SER A 14 5.22 16.00 2.60
CA SER A 14 5.60 15.55 1.27
C SER A 14 4.53 14.59 0.76
N ILE A 15 3.93 14.92 -0.39
CA ILE A 15 3.03 14.05 -1.16
C ILE A 15 3.65 12.67 -1.47
N ASN A 16 4.93 12.47 -1.16
CA ASN A 16 5.68 11.24 -1.38
C ASN A 16 5.75 10.31 -0.15
N LYS A 17 5.22 10.68 1.03
CA LYS A 17 5.30 9.84 2.25
C LYS A 17 3.91 9.47 2.80
N PRO A 18 3.65 8.19 3.11
CA PRO A 18 2.40 7.79 3.77
C PRO A 18 2.26 8.44 5.15
N LEU A 19 1.03 8.73 5.59
CA LEU A 19 0.79 9.19 6.96
C LEU A 19 1.00 8.06 7.96
N SER A 20 1.89 8.23 8.93
CA SER A 20 1.97 7.30 10.06
C SER A 20 0.64 7.26 10.82
N PHE A 21 0.15 6.07 11.14
CA PHE A 21 -0.97 5.90 12.06
C PHE A 21 -0.47 6.09 13.50
N ASP A 22 -1.15 6.91 14.28
CA ASP A 22 -0.81 7.21 15.69
C ASP A 22 -1.78 6.56 16.69
N GLY A 23 -2.70 5.71 16.21
CA GLY A 23 -3.74 5.08 17.02
C GLY A 23 -5.04 5.89 17.14
N ASN A 24 -5.08 7.16 16.70
CA ASN A 24 -6.25 8.02 16.81
C ASN A 24 -6.93 8.25 15.45
N ASN A 25 -8.24 8.56 15.50
CA ASN A 25 -9.03 8.95 14.34
C ASN A 25 -8.85 8.03 13.11
N TYR A 26 -9.02 6.72 13.33
CA TYR A 26 -8.83 5.68 12.32
C TYR A 26 -9.59 5.96 11.02
N SER A 27 -10.82 6.48 11.09
CA SER A 27 -11.60 6.81 9.89
C SER A 27 -10.91 7.87 9.03
N TYR A 28 -10.36 8.92 9.64
CA TYR A 28 -9.63 9.96 8.92
C TYR A 28 -8.34 9.42 8.32
N TRP A 29 -7.56 8.67 9.10
CA TRP A 29 -6.32 8.04 8.63
C TRP A 29 -6.59 7.09 7.45
N LYS A 30 -7.62 6.25 7.56
CA LYS A 30 -8.03 5.30 6.53
C LYS A 30 -8.39 6.02 5.23
N THR A 31 -9.21 7.06 5.29
CA THR A 31 -9.57 7.86 4.10
C THR A 31 -8.35 8.50 3.45
N ARG A 32 -7.43 9.08 4.24
CA ARG A 32 -6.18 9.67 3.74
C ARG A 32 -5.28 8.61 3.08
N MET A 33 -5.16 7.43 3.67
CA MET A 33 -4.39 6.32 3.10
C MET A 33 -4.95 5.80 1.78
N ILE A 34 -6.27 5.65 1.70
CA ILE A 34 -6.95 5.24 0.45
C ILE A 34 -6.63 6.23 -0.66
N ILE A 35 -6.80 7.53 -0.40
CA ILE A 35 -6.53 8.59 -1.39
C ILE A 35 -5.05 8.60 -1.77
N PHE A 36 -4.13 8.49 -0.81
CA PHE A 36 -2.70 8.45 -1.06
C PHE A 36 -2.30 7.27 -1.96
N ILE A 37 -2.73 6.05 -1.62
CA ILE A 37 -2.43 4.84 -2.41
C ILE A 37 -3.00 4.98 -3.83
N GLN A 38 -4.25 5.43 -3.95
CA GLN A 38 -4.90 5.62 -5.25
C GLN A 38 -4.21 6.71 -6.09
N SER A 39 -3.69 7.77 -5.46
CA SER A 39 -2.93 8.83 -6.14
C SER A 39 -1.56 8.35 -6.64
N ILE A 40 -0.96 7.35 -5.99
CA ILE A 40 0.30 6.73 -6.42
C ILE A 40 0.07 5.81 -7.61
N ASP A 41 -0.95 4.95 -7.52
CA ASP A 41 -1.33 3.99 -8.56
C ASP A 41 -2.67 3.34 -8.16
N TYR A 42 -3.71 3.50 -8.98
CA TYR A 42 -5.01 2.89 -8.68
C TYR A 42 -4.96 1.35 -8.65
N GLN A 43 -4.10 0.71 -9.46
CA GLN A 43 -3.92 -0.74 -9.43
C GLN A 43 -3.24 -1.22 -8.14
N LEU A 44 -2.48 -0.34 -7.48
CA LEU A 44 -1.87 -0.63 -6.19
C LEU A 44 -2.92 -0.79 -5.10
N TRP A 45 -3.95 0.07 -5.09
CA TRP A 45 -5.10 -0.08 -4.18
C TRP A 45 -5.77 -1.44 -4.36
N ASN A 46 -6.04 -1.83 -5.61
CA ASN A 46 -6.64 -3.14 -5.91
C ASN A 46 -5.76 -4.31 -5.46
N THR A 47 -4.43 -4.17 -5.51
CA THR A 47 -3.50 -5.21 -5.08
C THR A 47 -3.43 -5.32 -3.56
N ILE A 48 -3.52 -4.19 -2.85
CA ILE A 48 -3.56 -4.17 -1.39
C ILE A 48 -4.88 -4.77 -0.87
N THR A 49 -6.01 -4.46 -1.51
CA THR A 49 -7.32 -4.95 -1.05
C THR A 49 -7.63 -6.40 -1.43
N ASN A 50 -7.24 -6.84 -2.64
CA ASN A 50 -7.52 -8.20 -3.11
C ASN A 50 -6.37 -9.18 -2.84
N GLY A 51 -5.22 -8.68 -2.38
CA GLY A 51 -4.01 -9.45 -2.19
C GLY A 51 -3.09 -9.50 -3.42
N PRO A 52 -1.86 -10.02 -3.23
CA PRO A 52 -0.86 -10.06 -4.30
C PRO A 52 -1.32 -10.99 -5.42
N LYS A 53 -1.20 -10.53 -6.67
CA LYS A 53 -1.51 -11.33 -7.84
C LYS A 53 -0.31 -12.20 -8.20
N ILE A 54 -0.54 -13.49 -8.41
CA ILE A 54 0.48 -14.43 -8.86
C ILE A 54 0.24 -14.73 -10.34
N PRO A 55 1.26 -14.54 -11.21
CA PRO A 55 1.22 -14.97 -12.61
C PRO A 55 0.69 -16.40 -12.75
N SER A 56 -0.42 -16.53 -13.47
CA SER A 56 -1.06 -17.81 -13.73
C SER A 56 -1.75 -17.79 -15.09
N LYS A 57 -1.83 -18.98 -15.69
CA LYS A 57 -2.52 -19.26 -16.95
C LYS A 57 -3.58 -20.34 -16.73
N ILE A 58 -4.54 -20.42 -17.63
CA ILE A 58 -5.50 -21.51 -17.66
C ILE A 58 -4.99 -22.56 -18.65
N VAL A 59 -4.78 -23.79 -18.17
CA VAL A 59 -4.45 -24.97 -18.98
C VAL A 59 -5.50 -26.02 -18.70
N ASP A 60 -6.19 -26.49 -19.74
CA ASP A 60 -7.27 -27.50 -19.61
C ASP A 60 -8.35 -27.13 -18.57
N GLY A 61 -8.72 -25.85 -18.51
CA GLY A 61 -9.70 -25.32 -17.56
C GLY A 61 -9.19 -25.16 -16.13
N GLN A 62 -7.94 -25.56 -15.84
CA GLN A 62 -7.32 -25.41 -14.52
C GLN A 62 -6.38 -24.21 -14.47
N ARG A 63 -6.38 -23.50 -13.34
CA ARG A 63 -5.41 -22.41 -13.09
C ARG A 63 -4.07 -23.03 -12.71
N VAL A 64 -3.05 -22.77 -13.52
CA VAL A 64 -1.67 -23.21 -13.33
C VAL A 64 -0.78 -21.98 -13.16
N LEU A 65 0.14 -22.01 -12.20
CA LEU A 65 1.11 -20.93 -12.02
C LEU A 65 2.09 -20.90 -13.18
N ASN A 66 2.44 -19.70 -13.65
CA ASN A 66 3.49 -19.55 -14.64
C ASN A 66 4.83 -19.96 -14.01
N ILE A 67 5.67 -20.65 -14.75
CA ILE A 67 7.06 -20.89 -14.34
C ILE A 67 7.94 -19.69 -14.74
N LYS A 68 9.06 -19.48 -14.03
CA LYS A 68 9.91 -18.29 -14.24
C LYS A 68 10.36 -18.10 -15.70
N SER A 69 10.60 -19.18 -16.43
CA SER A 69 11.01 -19.14 -17.84
C SER A 69 9.91 -18.67 -18.78
N GLU A 70 8.65 -18.66 -18.35
CA GLU A 70 7.49 -18.24 -19.13
C GLU A 70 7.03 -16.81 -18.78
N TYR A 71 7.67 -16.15 -17.81
CA TYR A 71 7.27 -14.82 -17.40
C TYR A 71 7.45 -13.81 -18.52
N ASN A 72 6.39 -13.06 -18.79
CA ASN A 72 6.39 -11.95 -19.73
C ASN A 72 6.41 -10.59 -18.99
N ASP A 73 6.43 -9.49 -19.75
CA ASP A 73 6.43 -8.13 -19.19
C ASP A 73 5.24 -7.84 -18.28
N HIS A 74 4.08 -8.46 -18.53
CA HIS A 74 2.91 -8.31 -17.68
C HIS A 74 3.11 -8.98 -16.32
N ASP A 75 3.71 -10.16 -16.29
CA ASP A 75 4.04 -10.87 -15.05
C ASP A 75 5.03 -10.08 -14.19
N TYR A 76 6.06 -9.49 -14.81
CA TYR A 76 6.99 -8.61 -14.11
C TYR A 76 6.33 -7.35 -13.55
N LYS A 77 5.38 -6.74 -14.28
CA LYS A 77 4.59 -5.63 -13.76
C LYS A 77 3.75 -6.03 -12.55
N LEU A 78 3.18 -7.24 -12.52
CA LEU A 78 2.48 -7.76 -11.35
C LEU A 78 3.42 -7.92 -10.16
N PHE A 79 4.62 -8.47 -10.36
CA PHE A 79 5.61 -8.58 -9.28
C PHE A 79 6.05 -7.22 -8.74
N GLN A 80 6.30 -6.25 -9.62
CA GLN A 80 6.64 -4.88 -9.23
C GLN A 80 5.50 -4.24 -8.43
N LEU A 81 4.25 -4.42 -8.84
CA LEU A 81 3.09 -3.90 -8.14
C LEU A 81 2.94 -4.54 -6.74
N ASN A 82 3.13 -5.85 -6.64
CA ASN A 82 3.15 -6.58 -5.36
C ASN A 82 4.28 -6.08 -4.44
N ALA A 83 5.47 -5.84 -4.98
CA ALA A 83 6.60 -5.31 -4.22
C ALA A 83 6.34 -3.88 -3.74
N LYS A 84 5.75 -3.03 -4.59
CA LYS A 84 5.34 -1.67 -4.24
C LYS A 84 4.27 -1.67 -3.15
N ALA A 85 3.32 -2.61 -3.19
CA ALA A 85 2.28 -2.77 -2.17
C ALA A 85 2.90 -3.06 -0.80
N LYS A 86 3.81 -4.04 -0.75
CA LYS A 86 4.55 -4.39 0.47
C LYS A 86 5.33 -3.19 1.01
N HIS A 87 6.01 -2.46 0.14
CA HIS A 87 6.80 -1.28 0.53
C HIS A 87 5.91 -0.17 1.12
N VAL A 88 4.78 0.15 0.48
CA VAL A 88 3.86 1.19 0.97
C VAL A 88 3.27 0.82 2.33
N ILE A 89 2.85 -0.44 2.52
CA ILE A 89 2.35 -0.93 3.81
C ILE A 89 3.46 -0.83 4.87
N PHE A 90 4.66 -1.31 4.56
CA PHE A 90 5.80 -1.25 5.48
C PHE A 90 6.13 0.20 5.90
N CYS A 91 6.10 1.15 4.96
CA CYS A 91 6.36 2.56 5.24
C CYS A 91 5.21 3.28 5.97
N ALA A 92 3.99 2.76 5.87
CA ALA A 92 2.80 3.32 6.54
C ALA A 92 2.67 2.85 8.00
N LEU A 93 3.19 1.66 8.32
CA LEU A 93 3.15 1.09 9.65
C LEU A 93 4.29 1.63 10.52
N SER A 94 4.00 1.86 11.79
CA SER A 94 5.05 2.07 12.78
C SER A 94 5.87 0.77 12.97
N PRO A 95 7.16 0.84 13.35
CA PRO A 95 7.95 -0.36 13.65
C PRO A 95 7.30 -1.30 14.68
N SER A 96 6.53 -0.75 15.62
CA SER A 96 5.75 -1.49 16.61
C SER A 96 4.60 -2.30 16.01
N GLU A 97 3.88 -1.77 15.03
CA GLU A 97 2.75 -2.45 14.40
C GLU A 97 3.19 -3.49 13.38
N PHE A 98 4.29 -3.24 12.66
CA PHE A 98 4.86 -4.24 11.74
C PHE A 98 5.22 -5.53 12.48
N LYS A 99 5.77 -5.42 13.70
CA LYS A 99 6.13 -6.57 14.54
C LYS A 99 4.92 -7.44 14.90
N SER A 100 3.74 -6.85 15.08
CA SER A 100 2.49 -7.58 15.37
C SER A 100 1.89 -8.28 14.15
N LEU A 101 2.26 -7.88 12.94
CA LEU A 101 1.78 -8.48 11.69
C LEU A 101 2.61 -9.70 11.25
N ILE A 102 3.83 -9.83 11.78
CA ILE A 102 4.79 -10.90 11.46
C ILE A 102 5.04 -11.88 12.62
N SER A 103 4.47 -11.64 13.80
CA SER A 103 4.50 -12.55 14.96
C SER A 103 3.27 -13.44 14.99
#